data_AF-A0A015JWZ7-F1
#
_entry.id   AF-A0A015JWZ7-F1
#
_cell.length_a   1.000
_cell.length_b   1.000
_cell.length_c   1.000
_cell.angle_alpha   90.00
_cell.angle_beta   90.00
_cell.angle_gamma   90.00
#
_symmetry.space_group_name_H-M   'P 1'
#
loop_
_entity.id
_entity.type
_entity.pdbx_description
1 polymer ?
#
loop_
_entity_poly.entity_id
_entity_poly.type
_entity_poly.pdbx_seq_one_letter_code
_entity_poly.pdbx_strand_id
1 'polypeptide(L)'
;MSNTGDFVGTLEEDFLKFISVEGESFLSYTTFQLGQFVENGFLKTLFDKNPQQPIDKAQLLVDMFGESANLNNFAQQAAVTNIQPSTLSLIFFIALYASSRSWDYFAICAYTRFGDMGDSESECPSADDEFGSTFLSIPKTTPKPVHVSPQYCLMWK
;
A
#
# COMPACT_ATOMS: atom_id res chain seq x y z
N MET A 1 30.71 -37.90 7.89
CA MET A 1 29.23 -37.86 7.89
C MET A 1 28.83 -36.59 8.61
N SER A 2 28.67 -35.49 7.88
CA SER A 2 28.16 -34.24 8.45
C SER A 2 26.65 -34.30 8.36
N ASN A 3 26.00 -34.32 9.52
CA ASN A 3 24.56 -34.25 9.63
C ASN A 3 24.14 -32.81 9.34
N THR A 4 24.00 -32.48 8.05
CA THR A 4 23.34 -31.25 7.62
C THR A 4 21.85 -31.46 7.85
N GLY A 5 21.42 -31.24 9.09
CA GLY A 5 20.03 -30.97 9.41
C GLY A 5 19.70 -29.61 8.81
N ASP A 6 19.36 -29.64 7.53
CA ASP A 6 18.85 -28.48 6.80
C ASP A 6 17.54 -28.07 7.48
N PHE A 7 17.59 -26.95 8.20
CA PHE A 7 16.41 -26.37 8.83
C PHE A 7 15.60 -25.70 7.72
N VAL A 8 14.96 -26.52 6.89
CA VAL A 8 13.97 -26.04 5.92
C VAL A 8 12.73 -25.71 6.74
N GLY A 9 12.68 -24.47 7.24
CA GLY A 9 11.48 -23.93 7.85
C GLY A 9 10.34 -24.02 6.86
N THR A 10 9.12 -24.23 7.36
CA THR A 10 7.94 -24.22 6.49
C THR A 10 7.75 -22.84 5.88
N LEU A 11 7.04 -22.74 4.74
CA LEU A 11 6.65 -21.45 4.14
C LEU A 11 6.01 -20.50 5.18
N GLU A 12 5.25 -21.07 6.12
CA GLU A 12 4.63 -20.35 7.22
C GLU A 12 5.67 -19.77 8.19
N GLU A 13 6.67 -20.54 8.61
CA GLU A 13 7.75 -20.08 9.48
C GLU A 13 8.58 -18.97 8.81
N ASP A 14 8.87 -19.12 7.53
CA ASP A 14 9.57 -18.11 6.73
C ASP A 14 8.76 -16.83 6.59
N PHE A 15 7.44 -16.93 6.42
CA PHE A 15 6.55 -15.78 6.34
C PHE A 15 6.42 -15.06 7.70
N LEU A 16 6.33 -15.80 8.81
CA LEU A 16 6.31 -15.21 10.15
C LEU A 16 7.63 -14.50 10.47
N LYS A 17 8.77 -15.10 10.09
CA LYS A 17 10.09 -14.47 10.23
C LYS A 17 10.20 -13.21 9.38
N PHE A 18 9.68 -13.25 8.15
CA PHE A 18 9.59 -12.07 7.29
C PHE A 18 8.76 -10.95 7.93
N ILE A 19 7.55 -11.25 8.43
CA ILE A 19 6.71 -10.25 9.12
C ILE A 19 7.46 -9.64 10.30
N SER A 20 8.18 -10.45 11.08
CA SER A 20 8.93 -9.94 12.23
C SER A 20 10.00 -8.94 11.82
N VAL A 21 10.78 -9.26 10.77
CA VAL A 21 11.89 -8.39 10.31
C VAL A 21 11.37 -7.16 9.59
N GLU A 22 10.49 -7.34 8.59
CA GLU A 22 9.96 -6.22 7.82
C GLU A 22 8.96 -5.38 8.61
N GLY A 23 8.36 -5.93 9.68
CA GLY A 23 7.56 -5.18 10.63
C GLY A 23 8.37 -4.12 11.37
N GLU A 24 9.61 -4.42 11.75
CA GLU A 24 10.53 -3.41 12.32
C GLU A 24 10.87 -2.33 11.29
N SER A 25 11.16 -2.73 10.05
CA SER A 25 11.37 -1.80 8.93
C SER A 25 10.16 -0.91 8.68
N PHE A 26 8.95 -1.46 8.74
CA PHE A 26 7.69 -0.72 8.59
C PHE A 26 7.55 0.36 9.67
N LEU A 27 7.81 0.03 10.93
CA LEU A 27 7.72 0.99 12.04
C LEU A 27 8.82 2.06 11.96
N SER A 28 10.04 1.66 11.58
CA SER A 28 11.16 2.57 11.35
C SER A 28 10.84 3.56 10.24
N TYR A 29 10.33 3.08 9.10
CA TYR A 29 9.94 3.94 7.99
C TYR A 29 8.74 4.82 8.31
N THR A 30 7.77 4.31 9.09
CA THR A 30 6.64 5.12 9.57
C THR A 30 7.17 6.29 10.41
N THR A 31 8.09 6.01 11.34
CA THR A 31 8.72 7.04 12.17
C THR A 31 9.49 8.06 11.34
N PHE A 32 10.24 7.60 10.34
CA PHE A 32 10.93 8.47 9.40
C PHE A 32 9.96 9.39 8.65
N GLN A 33 8.88 8.85 8.07
CA GLN A 33 7.86 9.62 7.35
C GLN A 33 7.15 10.63 8.26
N LEU A 34 6.86 10.27 9.51
CA LEU A 34 6.32 11.22 10.50
C LEU A 34 7.31 12.36 10.78
N GLY A 35 8.60 12.04 10.92
CA GLY A 35 9.67 13.02 11.11
C GLY A 35 9.79 14.01 9.94
N GLN A 36 9.53 13.55 8.71
CA GLN A 36 9.59 14.42 7.54
C GLN A 36 8.63 15.61 7.63
N PHE A 37 7.44 15.49 8.22
CA PHE A 37 6.52 16.63 8.39
C PHE A 37 7.07 17.75 9.28
N VAL A 38 8.04 17.44 10.15
CA VAL A 38 8.77 18.42 10.94
C VAL A 38 9.95 18.96 10.13
N GLU A 39 10.77 18.08 9.57
CA GLU A 39 12.02 18.41 8.87
C GLU A 39 11.79 19.23 7.59
N ASN A 40 10.76 18.89 6.82
CA ASN A 40 10.40 19.61 5.60
C ASN A 40 9.66 20.94 5.87
N GLY A 41 9.39 21.26 7.13
CA GLY A 41 8.74 22.49 7.55
C GLY A 41 7.22 22.53 7.32
N PHE A 42 6.57 21.44 6.91
CA PHE A 42 5.13 21.39 6.70
C PHE A 42 4.34 21.83 7.94
N LEU A 43 4.65 21.25 9.11
CA LEU A 43 4.01 21.64 10.37
C LEU A 43 4.32 23.10 10.75
N LYS A 44 5.52 23.58 10.44
CA LYS A 44 5.89 24.99 10.67
C LYS A 44 5.02 25.91 9.83
N THR A 45 4.81 25.61 8.55
CA THR A 45 3.94 26.38 7.65
C THR A 45 2.48 26.33 8.10
N LEU A 46 1.97 25.13 8.44
CA LEU A 46 0.58 24.94 8.85
C LEU A 46 0.21 25.73 10.13
N PHE A 47 1.18 25.90 11.03
CA PHE A 47 1.00 26.60 12.31
C PHE A 47 1.64 28.00 12.35
N ASP A 48 2.06 28.54 11.20
CA ASP A 48 2.57 29.91 11.15
C ASP A 48 1.47 30.90 11.59
N LYS A 49 1.85 31.82 12.47
CA LYS A 49 0.96 32.84 13.05
C LYS A 49 1.22 34.22 12.46
N ASN A 50 2.01 34.33 11.39
CA ASN A 50 2.29 35.60 10.74
C ASN A 50 0.99 36.29 10.25
N PRO A 51 0.60 37.42 10.86
CA PRO A 51 -0.66 38.09 10.50
C PRO A 51 -0.62 38.74 9.11
N GLN A 52 0.56 38.93 8.50
CA GLN A 52 0.68 39.51 7.15
C GLN A 52 0.49 38.50 6.02
N GLN A 53 0.61 37.20 6.32
CA GLN A 53 0.39 36.11 5.36
C GLN A 53 -0.46 35.03 6.02
N PRO A 54 -1.80 35.21 6.04
CA PRO A 54 -2.71 34.21 6.59
C PRO A 54 -2.58 32.91 5.78
N ILE A 55 -2.33 31.80 6.48
CA ILE A 55 -2.28 30.47 5.86
C ILE A 55 -3.69 29.88 5.83
N ASP A 56 -4.15 29.52 4.63
CA ASP A 56 -5.35 28.67 4.49
C ASP A 56 -4.99 27.23 4.84
N LYS A 57 -5.29 26.85 6.09
CA LYS A 57 -5.00 25.51 6.62
C LYS A 57 -5.82 24.43 5.93
N ALA A 58 -7.03 24.74 5.47
CA ALA A 58 -7.87 23.77 4.80
C ALA A 58 -7.27 23.44 3.44
N GLN A 59 -6.90 24.48 2.67
CA GLN A 59 -6.25 24.29 1.38
C GLN A 59 -4.90 23.58 1.51
N LEU A 60 -4.06 23.97 2.48
CA LEU A 60 -2.76 23.33 2.68
C LEU A 60 -2.86 21.82 3.02
N LEU A 61 -3.88 21.41 3.78
CA LEU A 61 -4.14 20.00 4.07
C LEU A 61 -4.62 19.25 2.81
N VAL A 62 -5.49 19.88 2.01
CA VAL A 62 -5.97 19.31 0.73
C VAL A 62 -4.82 19.20 -0.27
N ASP A 63 -3.95 20.20 -0.38
CA ASP A 63 -2.79 20.17 -1.28
C ASP A 63 -1.82 19.03 -0.93
N MET A 64 -1.68 18.70 0.36
CA MET A 64 -0.79 17.64 0.85
C MET A 64 -1.43 16.24 0.77
N PHE A 65 -2.70 16.11 1.12
CA PHE A 65 -3.35 14.81 1.36
C PHE A 65 -4.55 14.52 0.45
N GLY A 66 -4.88 15.43 -0.47
CA GLY A 66 -6.01 15.35 -1.38
C GLY A 66 -7.34 15.82 -0.78
N GLU A 67 -8.39 15.82 -1.61
CA GLU A 67 -9.74 16.30 -1.25
C GLU A 67 -10.37 15.58 -0.04
N SER A 68 -9.93 14.34 0.23
CA SER A 68 -10.36 13.60 1.41
C SER A 68 -9.99 14.29 2.72
N ALA A 69 -8.93 15.11 2.73
CA ALA A 69 -8.48 15.90 3.89
C ALA A 69 -9.27 17.18 4.13
N ASN A 70 -10.26 17.48 3.28
CA ASN A 70 -11.16 18.61 3.46
C ASN A 70 -11.84 18.56 4.84
N LEU A 71 -11.80 19.69 5.55
CA LEU A 71 -12.30 19.80 6.92
C LEU A 71 -13.79 19.50 7.06
N ASN A 72 -14.56 19.68 5.99
CA ASN A 72 -15.99 19.37 5.96
C ASN A 72 -16.26 17.88 6.20
N ASN A 73 -15.34 17.01 5.77
CA ASN A 73 -15.44 15.56 5.99
C ASN A 73 -15.31 15.17 7.47
N PHE A 74 -14.77 16.06 8.29
CA PHE A 74 -14.51 15.84 9.71
C PHE A 74 -15.47 16.59 10.63
N ALA A 75 -16.36 17.44 10.11
CA ALA A 75 -17.20 18.32 10.92
C ALA A 75 -18.04 17.56 11.96
N GLN A 76 -18.65 16.44 11.57
CA GLN A 76 -19.45 15.61 12.47
C GLN A 76 -18.59 14.95 13.55
N GLN A 77 -17.48 14.31 13.17
CA GLN A 77 -16.60 13.62 14.10
C GLN A 77 -15.88 14.59 15.05
N ALA A 78 -15.51 15.77 14.55
CA ALA A 78 -14.92 16.85 15.33
C ALA A 78 -15.88 17.34 16.42
N ALA A 79 -17.18 17.46 16.11
CA ALA A 79 -18.20 17.82 17.09
C ALA A 79 -18.38 16.76 18.19
N VAL A 80 -18.35 15.47 17.82
CA VAL A 80 -18.47 14.36 18.79
C VAL A 80 -17.22 14.24 19.67
N THR A 81 -16.04 14.45 19.11
CA THR A 81 -14.76 14.31 19.83
C THR A 81 -14.29 15.57 20.54
N ASN A 82 -14.95 16.72 20.30
CA ASN A 82 -14.55 18.04 20.78
C ASN A 82 -13.11 18.43 20.37
N ILE A 83 -12.70 18.02 19.17
CA ILE A 83 -11.40 18.36 18.57
C ILE A 83 -11.65 19.28 17.38
N GLN A 84 -10.77 20.25 17.13
CA GLN A 84 -10.90 21.10 15.95
C GLN A 84 -10.80 20.26 14.66
N PRO A 85 -11.68 20.46 13.64
CA PRO A 85 -11.66 19.68 12.41
C PRO A 85 -10.30 19.64 11.71
N SER A 86 -9.55 20.76 11.73
CA SER A 86 -8.20 20.83 11.17
C SER A 86 -7.20 19.96 11.91
N THR A 87 -7.30 19.89 13.24
CA THR A 87 -6.43 19.03 14.05
C THR A 87 -6.77 17.57 13.83
N LEU A 88 -8.06 17.24 13.73
CA LEU A 88 -8.49 15.86 13.50
C LEU A 88 -8.08 15.37 12.10
N SER A 89 -8.31 16.17 11.06
CA SER A 89 -7.87 15.89 9.69
C SER A 89 -6.34 15.70 9.64
N LEU A 90 -5.58 16.62 10.24
CA LEU A 90 -4.12 16.55 10.29
C LEU A 90 -3.61 15.25 10.93
N ILE A 91 -4.10 14.90 12.13
CA ILE A 91 -3.65 13.69 12.85
C ILE A 91 -3.97 12.45 12.02
N PHE A 92 -5.18 12.38 11.47
CA PHE A 92 -5.62 11.24 10.66
C PHE A 92 -4.75 11.06 9.43
N PHE A 93 -4.53 12.13 8.65
CA PHE A 93 -3.82 12.03 7.39
C PHE A 93 -2.31 11.93 7.53
N ILE A 94 -1.69 12.53 8.55
CA ILE A 94 -0.27 12.30 8.83
C ILE A 94 -0.02 10.83 9.18
N ALA A 95 -0.87 10.23 10.03
CA ALA A 95 -0.77 8.82 10.36
C ALA A 95 -1.02 7.94 9.14
N LEU A 96 -2.10 8.18 8.40
CA LEU A 96 -2.46 7.41 7.21
C LEU A 96 -1.37 7.50 6.14
N TYR A 97 -0.86 8.70 5.84
CA TYR A 97 0.21 8.90 4.87
C TYR A 97 1.48 8.13 5.27
N ALA A 98 1.96 8.33 6.50
CA ALA A 98 3.18 7.67 6.97
C ALA A 98 3.05 6.14 6.96
N SER A 99 1.91 5.61 7.40
CA SER A 99 1.63 4.17 7.35
C SER A 99 1.47 3.66 5.93
N SER A 100 0.82 4.39 5.02
CA SER A 100 0.68 4.00 3.61
C SER A 100 2.03 3.90 2.92
N ARG A 101 2.91 4.89 3.12
CA ARG A 101 4.27 4.87 2.54
C ARG A 101 5.11 3.71 3.06
N SER A 102 4.93 3.34 4.33
CA SER A 102 5.60 2.18 4.94
C SER A 102 5.00 0.87 4.46
N TRP A 103 3.69 0.84 4.23
CA TRP A 103 3.00 -0.30 3.66
C TRP A 103 3.47 -0.56 2.22
N ASP A 104 3.62 0.48 1.40
CA ASP A 104 4.17 0.33 0.04
C ASP A 104 5.53 -0.37 0.06
N TYR A 105 6.43 0.05 0.96
CA TYR A 105 7.74 -0.56 1.14
C TYR A 105 7.63 -2.04 1.58
N PHE A 106 6.84 -2.29 2.63
CA PHE A 106 6.61 -3.65 3.14
C PHE A 106 6.03 -4.57 2.07
N ALA A 107 5.04 -4.09 1.30
CA ALA A 107 4.41 -4.83 0.23
C ALA A 107 5.41 -5.17 -0.88
N ILE A 108 6.25 -4.24 -1.30
CA ILE A 108 7.32 -4.50 -2.28
C ILE A 108 8.24 -5.63 -1.79
N CYS A 109 8.68 -5.59 -0.53
CA CYS A 109 9.49 -6.66 0.05
C CYS A 109 8.75 -8.01 0.05
N ALA A 110 7.46 -8.01 0.40
CA ALA A 110 6.63 -9.22 0.44
C ALA A 110 6.45 -9.82 -0.96
N TYR A 111 6.08 -9.00 -1.94
CA TYR A 111 5.94 -9.42 -3.34
C TYR A 111 7.27 -9.90 -3.92
N THR A 112 8.39 -9.27 -3.58
CA THR A 112 9.71 -9.70 -4.07
C THR A 112 10.09 -11.08 -3.53
N ARG A 113 9.71 -11.38 -2.28
CA ARG A 113 10.12 -12.61 -1.61
C ARG A 113 9.16 -13.79 -1.83
N PHE A 114 7.86 -13.52 -1.90
CA PHE A 114 6.81 -14.54 -1.97
C PHE A 114 5.92 -14.43 -3.20
N GLY A 115 6.06 -13.37 -4.00
CA GLY A 115 5.31 -13.22 -5.24
C GLY A 115 5.80 -14.23 -6.27
N ASP A 116 4.85 -14.95 -6.87
CA ASP A 116 5.11 -15.81 -8.01
C ASP A 116 5.49 -14.94 -9.22
N MET A 117 6.79 -14.89 -9.56
CA MET A 117 7.29 -14.16 -10.72
C MET A 117 7.10 -14.92 -12.04
N GLY A 118 6.51 -16.12 -12.03
CA GLY A 118 6.00 -16.76 -13.23
C GLY A 118 7.03 -17.03 -14.32
N ASP A 119 8.15 -17.67 -13.98
CA ASP A 119 9.04 -18.33 -14.96
C ASP A 119 8.91 -19.86 -14.84
N SER A 120 7.68 -20.35 -14.68
CA SER A 120 7.38 -21.74 -14.99
C SER A 120 7.13 -21.85 -16.50
N GLU A 121 8.19 -21.72 -17.29
CA GLU A 121 8.24 -22.39 -18.57
C GLU A 121 8.29 -23.89 -18.31
N SER A 122 7.12 -24.45 -18.00
CA SER A 122 6.89 -25.87 -17.97
C SER A 122 7.20 -26.37 -19.38
N GLU A 123 8.36 -26.99 -19.52
CA GLU A 123 8.77 -27.74 -20.69
C GLU A 123 7.62 -28.65 -21.09
N CYS A 124 6.91 -28.31 -22.18
CA CYS A 124 5.88 -29.17 -22.73
C CYS A 124 6.55 -30.51 -23.02
N PRO A 125 6.13 -31.64 -22.42
CA PRO A 125 6.59 -32.92 -22.91
C PRO A 125 6.14 -32.99 -24.36
N SER A 126 7.08 -33.08 -25.29
CA SER A 126 6.79 -33.28 -26.71
C SER A 126 5.93 -34.54 -26.78
N ALA A 127 4.65 -34.36 -27.07
CA ALA A 127 3.77 -35.47 -27.34
C ALA A 127 4.30 -36.13 -28.62
N ASP A 128 4.94 -37.28 -28.47
CA ASP A 128 5.13 -38.18 -29.58
C ASP A 128 3.73 -38.55 -30.07
N ASP A 129 3.51 -38.23 -31.34
CA ASP A 129 2.28 -38.34 -32.08
C ASP A 129 1.69 -39.77 -32.06
N GLU A 130 0.38 -39.80 -32.33
CA GLU A 130 -0.36 -40.81 -33.10
C GLU A 130 -1.42 -41.61 -32.32
N PHE A 131 -2.69 -41.17 -32.41
CA PHE A 131 -3.73 -41.84 -33.22
C PHE A 131 -5.13 -41.20 -33.01
N GLY A 132 -5.84 -40.90 -34.10
CA GLY A 132 -7.30 -41.06 -34.14
C GLY A 132 -8.22 -39.87 -33.86
N SER A 133 -8.32 -38.97 -34.85
CA SER A 133 -9.48 -38.18 -35.28
C SER A 133 -10.80 -38.15 -34.46
N THR A 134 -11.27 -36.91 -34.27
CA THR A 134 -12.67 -36.44 -34.18
C THR A 134 -13.40 -36.66 -32.85
N PHE A 135 -13.69 -35.58 -32.11
CA PHE A 135 -15.06 -35.10 -31.88
C PHE A 135 -15.07 -33.84 -30.97
N LEU A 136 -15.86 -32.85 -31.41
CA LEU A 136 -16.40 -31.68 -30.70
C LEU A 136 -15.52 -30.44 -30.52
N SER A 137 -15.56 -29.60 -31.56
CA SER A 137 -15.22 -28.18 -31.54
C SER A 137 -16.18 -27.41 -30.62
N ILE A 138 -15.70 -26.96 -29.45
CA ILE A 138 -16.38 -25.93 -28.66
C ILE A 138 -15.90 -24.57 -29.18
N PRO A 139 -16.79 -23.63 -29.55
CA PRO A 139 -16.37 -22.30 -29.96
C PRO A 139 -15.78 -21.57 -28.75
N LYS A 140 -14.52 -21.14 -28.89
CA LYS A 140 -13.81 -20.27 -27.95
C LYS A 140 -14.38 -18.85 -28.04
N THR A 141 -15.50 -18.60 -27.37
CA THR A 141 -15.94 -17.22 -27.10
C THR A 141 -15.21 -16.71 -25.87
N THR A 142 -14.17 -15.91 -26.09
CA THR A 142 -13.49 -15.10 -25.08
C THR A 142 -14.51 -14.12 -24.46
N PRO A 143 -14.76 -14.13 -23.14
CA PRO A 143 -15.39 -13.01 -22.48
C PRO A 143 -14.41 -11.83 -22.60
N LYS A 144 -14.86 -10.69 -23.15
CA LYS A 144 -14.07 -9.45 -23.12
C LYS A 144 -13.63 -9.18 -21.68
N PRO A 145 -12.37 -8.76 -21.44
CA PRO A 145 -11.95 -8.37 -20.10
C PRO A 145 -12.84 -7.21 -19.67
N VAL A 146 -13.66 -7.44 -18.64
CA VAL A 146 -14.32 -6.33 -17.96
C VAL A 146 -13.19 -5.58 -17.28
N HIS A 147 -12.91 -4.38 -17.78
CA HIS A 147 -11.99 -3.44 -17.15
C HIS A 147 -12.64 -2.93 -15.85
N VAL A 148 -12.67 -3.78 -14.83
CA VAL A 148 -12.93 -3.34 -13.47
C VAL A 148 -11.61 -2.80 -12.96
N SER A 149 -11.40 -1.50 -13.15
CA SER A 149 -10.36 -0.80 -12.40
C SER A 149 -10.75 -0.88 -10.93
N PRO A 150 -9.91 -1.44 -10.03
CA PRO A 150 -10.16 -1.37 -8.61
C PRO A 150 -10.25 0.10 -8.23
N GLN A 151 -11.40 0.55 -7.73
CA GLN A 151 -11.67 1.96 -7.38
C GLN A 151 -10.70 2.52 -6.32
N TYR A 152 -9.85 1.67 -5.73
CA TYR A 152 -8.85 2.07 -4.74
C TYR A 152 -7.71 2.92 -5.32
N CYS A 153 -7.43 2.86 -6.64
CA CYS A 153 -6.35 3.65 -7.25
C CYS A 153 -6.71 5.14 -7.48
N LEU A 154 -7.95 5.54 -7.23
CA LEU A 154 -8.40 6.93 -7.43
C LEU A 154 -8.45 7.76 -6.14
N MET A 155 -8.08 7.20 -4.99
CA MET A 155 -8.08 7.95 -3.73
C MET A 155 -6.88 8.91 -3.56
N TRP A 156 -5.93 8.91 -4.50
CA TRP A 156 -4.69 9.68 -4.39
C TRP A 156 -4.33 10.39 -5.69
N LYS A 157 -5.26 11.16 -6.25
CA LYS A 157 -4.98 12.05 -7.37
C LYS A 157 -5.49 13.45 -7.12
#